data_AF-A0A6C1BSJ7-F1
#
_entry.id   AF-A0A6C1BSJ7-F1
#
_cell.length_a   1.000
_cell.length_b   1.000
_cell.length_c   1.000
_cell.angle_alpha   90.00
_cell.angle_beta   90.00
_cell.angle_gamma   90.00
#
_symmetry.space_group_name_H-M   'P 1'
#
loop_
_entity.id
_entity.type
_entity.pdbx_description
1 polymer ?
#
loop_
_entity_poly.entity_id
_entity_poly.type
_entity_poly.pdbx_seq_one_letter_code
_entity_poly.pdbx_strand_id
1 'polypeptide(L)'
;MNWSELIFDMGYAGFAGFVVGFAVRRVLNFFLLLLGLYILSLMWLASKGIITVEWEQLFALFKGMFEGFTAFVHGLIRKLAFAGSFAVGFAIGLKT
;
A
#
# COMPACT_ATOMS: atom_id res chain seq x y z
N MET A 1 -16.48 29.82 -13.80
CA MET A 1 -16.19 28.70 -12.88
C MET A 1 -17.16 28.80 -11.72
N ASN A 2 -18.07 27.84 -11.60
CA ASN A 2 -19.04 27.80 -10.51
C ASN A 2 -18.32 27.26 -9.27
N TRP A 3 -18.11 28.11 -8.26
CA TRP A 3 -17.41 27.75 -7.03
C TRP A 3 -18.09 26.59 -6.27
N SER A 4 -19.39 26.38 -6.49
CA SER A 4 -20.15 25.24 -5.97
C SER A 4 -19.67 23.89 -6.52
N GLU A 5 -19.37 23.81 -7.82
CA GLU A 5 -18.94 22.57 -8.48
C GLU A 5 -17.56 22.13 -7.98
N LEU A 6 -16.62 23.06 -7.79
CA LEU A 6 -15.29 22.77 -7.25
C LEU A 6 -15.35 22.23 -5.82
N ILE A 7 -16.21 22.78 -4.95
CA ILE A 7 -16.34 22.31 -3.57
C ILE A 7 -16.94 20.91 -3.52
N PHE A 8 -17.95 20.63 -4.36
CA PHE A 8 -18.55 19.30 -4.47
C PHE A 8 -17.57 18.27 -5.04
N ASP A 9 -16.83 18.60 -6.09
CA ASP A 9 -15.82 17.73 -6.70
C ASP A 9 -14.67 17.45 -5.73
N MET A 10 -14.22 18.45 -4.97
CA MET A 10 -13.20 18.27 -3.95
C MET A 10 -13.68 17.39 -2.79
N GLY A 11 -14.93 17.55 -2.36
CA GLY A 11 -15.55 16.70 -1.33
C GLY A 11 -15.69 15.25 -1.78
N TYR A 12 -16.15 15.03 -3.01
CA TYR A 12 -16.24 13.70 -3.60
C TYR A 12 -14.86 13.04 -3.75
N ALA A 13 -13.87 13.78 -4.25
CA ALA A 13 -12.50 13.30 -4.36
C ALA A 13 -11.89 12.94 -2.99
N GLY A 14 -12.15 13.73 -1.95
CA GLY A 14 -11.69 13.43 -0.58
C GLY A 14 -12.35 12.18 0.01
N PHE A 15 -13.65 12.02 -0.17
CA PHE A 15 -14.35 10.81 0.29
C PHE A 15 -13.90 9.56 -0.48
N ALA A 16 -13.76 9.67 -1.81
CA ALA A 16 -13.21 8.60 -2.63
C ALA A 16 -11.78 8.22 -2.19
N GLY A 17 -10.93 9.22 -1.91
CA GLY A 17 -9.60 9.02 -1.34
C GLY A 17 -9.66 8.23 -0.02
N PHE A 18 -10.54 8.63 0.90
CA PHE A 18 -10.73 7.94 2.18
C PHE A 18 -11.13 6.47 2.03
N VAL A 19 -12.13 6.18 1.20
CA VAL A 19 -12.58 4.79 0.96
C VAL A 19 -11.48 3.94 0.35
N VAL A 20 -10.73 4.48 -0.63
CA VAL A 20 -9.60 3.79 -1.25
C VAL A 20 -8.48 3.55 -0.23
N GLY A 21 -8.13 4.55 0.58
CA GLY A 21 -7.11 4.42 1.63
C GLY A 21 -7.46 3.35 2.65
N PHE A 22 -8.73 3.32 3.09
CA PHE A 22 -9.24 2.32 4.02
C PHE A 22 -9.20 0.90 3.41
N ALA A 23 -9.61 0.74 2.16
CA ALA A 23 -9.54 -0.53 1.46
C ALA A 23 -8.09 -1.04 1.34
N VAL A 24 -7.15 -0.16 0.99
CA VAL A 24 -5.72 -0.50 0.90
C VAL A 24 -5.19 -1.00 2.23
N ARG A 25 -5.50 -0.33 3.36
CA ARG A 25 -5.05 -0.80 4.69
C ARG A 25 -5.55 -2.21 4.99
N ARG A 26 -6.81 -2.50 4.69
CA ARG A 26 -7.40 -3.82 4.93
C ARG A 26 -6.68 -4.91 4.13
N VAL A 27 -6.38 -4.63 2.86
CA VAL A 27 -5.62 -5.54 1.98
C VAL A 27 -4.19 -5.72 2.48
N LEU A 28 -3.50 -4.63 2.86
CA LEU A 28 -2.15 -4.71 3.40
C LEU A 28 -2.09 -5.57 4.65
N ASN A 29 -2.96 -5.34 5.63
CA ASN A 29 -2.99 -6.15 6.85
C ASN A 29 -3.22 -7.64 6.56
N PHE A 30 -4.10 -7.96 5.62
CA PHE A 30 -4.33 -9.35 5.21
C PHE A 30 -3.10 -9.94 4.49
N PHE A 31 -2.48 -9.17 3.61
CA PHE A 31 -1.25 -9.57 2.91
C PHE A 31 -0.09 -9.80 3.87
N LEU A 32 0.14 -8.90 4.83
CA LEU A 32 1.14 -9.03 5.88
C LEU A 32 0.91 -10.28 6.73
N LEU A 33 -0.34 -10.61 7.05
CA LEU A 33 -0.68 -11.83 7.78
C LEU A 33 -0.34 -13.09 6.96
N LEU A 34 -0.69 -13.13 5.68
CA LEU A 34 -0.33 -14.23 4.78
C LEU A 34 1.19 -14.34 4.60
N LEU A 35 1.88 -13.22 4.47
CA LEU A 35 3.33 -13.16 4.33
C LEU A 35 4.03 -13.72 5.58
N GLY A 36 3.59 -13.30 6.76
CA GLY A 36 4.08 -13.82 8.02
C GLY A 36 3.86 -15.33 8.17
N LEU A 37 2.66 -15.80 7.81
CA LEU A 37 2.34 -17.23 7.82
C LEU A 37 3.21 -18.03 6.84
N TYR A 38 3.49 -17.47 5.66
CA TYR A 38 4.36 -18.08 4.66
C TYR A 38 5.81 -18.20 5.15
N ILE A 39 6.36 -17.12 5.74
CA ILE A 39 7.70 -17.14 6.34
C ILE A 39 7.76 -18.15 7.49
N LEU A 40 6.72 -18.23 8.33
CA LEU A 40 6.64 -19.20 9.42
C LEU A 40 6.67 -20.65 8.89
N SER A 41 5.93 -20.92 7.81
CA SER A 41 5.92 -22.22 7.14
C SER A 41 7.30 -22.58 6.57
N LEU A 42 7.97 -21.63 5.92
CA LEU A 42 9.34 -21.81 5.42
C LEU A 42 10.33 -22.09 6.54
N MET A 43 10.24 -21.36 7.66
CA MET A 43 11.13 -21.56 8.81
C MET A 43 10.94 -22.95 9.43
N TRP A 44 9.70 -23.44 9.48
CA TRP A 44 9.40 -24.80 9.94
C TRP A 44 10.01 -25.86 9.02
N LEU A 45 9.84 -25.75 7.70
CA LEU A 45 10.46 -26.67 6.74
C LEU A 45 12.00 -26.58 6.75
N ALA A 46 12.56 -25.39 6.93
CA ALA A 46 13.99 -25.18 7.04
C ALA A 46 14.57 -25.88 8.28
N SER A 47 13.89 -25.81 9.42
CA SER A 47 14.28 -26.53 10.64
C SER A 47 14.28 -28.06 10.49
N LYS A 48 13.44 -28.59 9.57
CA LYS A 48 13.39 -30.01 9.22
C LYS A 48 14.48 -30.42 8.22
N GLY A 49 15.25 -29.46 7.70
CA GLY A 49 16.30 -29.69 6.70
C GLY A 49 15.76 -30.02 5.29
N ILE A 50 14.47 -29.77 5.03
CA ILE A 50 13.83 -30.10 3.75
C ILE A 50 14.17 -29.05 2.66
N ILE A 51 14.39 -27.80 3.07
CA ILE A 51 14.73 -26.68 2.17
C ILE A 51 15.77 -25.76 2.81
N THR A 52 16.67 -25.25 1.97
CA THR A 52 17.65 -24.21 2.30
C THR A 52 17.06 -22.85 1.94
N VAL A 53 16.97 -21.94 2.92
CA VAL A 53 16.39 -20.60 2.72
C VAL A 53 17.52 -19.58 2.51
N GLU A 54 17.64 -19.07 1.30
CA GLU A 54 18.59 -18.01 0.94
C GLU A 54 18.04 -16.64 1.31
N TRP A 55 18.37 -16.19 2.53
CA TRP A 55 17.87 -14.93 3.09
C TRP A 55 18.26 -13.71 2.26
N GLU A 56 19.45 -13.71 1.67
CA GLU A 56 19.97 -12.57 0.89
C GLU A 56 19.14 -12.32 -0.37
N GLN A 57 18.78 -13.38 -1.10
CA GLN A 57 17.94 -13.29 -2.30
C GLN A 57 16.50 -12.88 -1.95
N LEU A 58 15.96 -13.40 -0.84
CA LEU A 58 14.65 -12.98 -0.33
C LEU A 58 14.64 -11.49 0.01
N PHE A 59 15.65 -10.99 0.72
CA PHE A 59 15.76 -9.57 1.05
C PHE A 59 15.89 -8.70 -0.21
N ALA A 60 16.65 -9.15 -1.22
CA ALA A 60 16.77 -8.43 -2.49
C ALA A 60 15.41 -8.32 -3.22
N LEU A 61 14.63 -9.40 -3.25
CA LEU A 61 13.27 -9.40 -3.82
C LEU A 61 12.35 -8.41 -3.09
N PHE A 62 12.34 -8.45 -1.75
CA PHE A 62 11.54 -7.50 -0.95
C PHE A 62 11.95 -6.05 -1.17
N LYS A 63 13.26 -5.78 -1.25
CA LYS A 63 13.78 -4.44 -1.49
C LYS A 63 13.34 -3.91 -2.86
N GLY A 64 13.44 -4.73 -3.91
CA GLY A 64 12.98 -4.36 -5.25
C GLY A 64 11.47 -4.07 -5.31
N MET A 65 10.65 -4.87 -4.61
CA MET A 65 9.21 -4.61 -4.49
C MET A 65 8.93 -3.29 -3.77
N PHE A 66 9.66 -3.00 -2.69
CA PHE A 66 9.46 -1.78 -1.90
C PHE A 66 9.89 -0.52 -2.66
N GLU A 67 11.01 -0.59 -3.39
CA GLU A 67 11.47 0.49 -4.27
C GLU A 67 10.48 0.76 -5.40
N GLY A 68 9.95 -0.29 -6.04
CA GLY A 68 8.92 -0.17 -7.07
C GLY A 68 7.61 0.43 -6.55
N PHE A 69 7.15 -0.01 -5.37
CA PHE A 69 5.98 0.56 -4.71
C PHE A 69 6.21 2.03 -4.35
N THR A 70 7.38 2.38 -3.82
CA THR A 70 7.74 3.77 -3.49
C THR A 70 7.77 4.64 -4.75
N ALA A 71 8.34 4.15 -5.85
CA ALA A 71 8.35 4.85 -7.13
C ALA A 71 6.94 5.05 -7.69
N PHE A 72 6.07 4.03 -7.60
CA PHE A 72 4.68 4.10 -8.01
C PHE A 72 3.89 5.13 -7.17
N VAL A 73 4.01 5.08 -5.85
CA VAL A 73 3.37 6.04 -4.94
C VAL A 73 3.87 7.46 -5.21
N HIS A 74 5.18 7.64 -5.41
CA HIS A 74 5.75 8.95 -5.72
C HIS A 74 5.34 9.45 -7.12
N GLY A 75 5.14 8.54 -8.09
CA GLY A 75 4.58 8.86 -9.41
C GLY A 75 3.10 9.25 -9.33
N LEU A 76 2.32 8.55 -8.51
CA LEU A 76 0.93 8.86 -8.21
C LEU A 76 0.80 10.21 -7.52
N ILE A 77 1.58 10.48 -6.46
CA ILE A 77 1.56 11.77 -5.74
C ILE A 77 1.88 12.92 -6.69
N ARG A 78 2.85 12.76 -7.60
CA ARG A 78 3.17 13.80 -8.60
C ARG A 78 2.05 14.04 -9.61
N LYS A 79 1.34 12.99 -10.04
CA LYS A 79 0.20 13.09 -10.97
C LYS A 79 -1.09 13.56 -10.30
N LEU A 80 -1.31 13.16 -9.05
CA LEU A 80 -2.46 13.48 -8.22
C LEU A 80 -2.26 14.76 -7.39
N ALA A 81 -1.12 15.46 -7.49
CA ALA A 81 -0.89 16.75 -6.83
C ALA A 81 -1.97 17.81 -7.19
N PHE A 82 -2.74 17.59 -8.26
CA PHE A 82 -3.91 18.37 -8.63
C PHE A 82 -5.18 18.06 -7.80
N ALA A 83 -5.25 16.92 -7.10
CA ALA A 83 -6.37 16.46 -6.28
C ALA A 83 -6.00 16.44 -4.79
N GLY A 84 -5.61 17.60 -4.24
CA GLY A 84 -5.18 17.74 -2.84
C GLY A 84 -6.19 17.16 -1.83
N SER A 85 -7.51 17.26 -2.12
CA SER A 85 -8.55 16.67 -1.26
C SER A 85 -8.53 15.14 -1.27
N PHE A 86 -8.25 14.50 -2.43
CA PHE A 86 -8.09 13.05 -2.53
C PHE A 86 -6.88 12.57 -1.72
N ALA A 87 -5.74 13.25 -1.83
CA ALA A 87 -4.53 12.87 -1.10
C ALA A 87 -4.72 12.93 0.43
N VAL A 88 -5.39 13.98 0.92
CA VAL A 88 -5.74 14.13 2.34
C VAL A 88 -6.71 13.05 2.78
N GLY A 89 -7.78 12.80 2.01
CA GLY A 89 -8.73 11.72 2.28
C GLY A 89 -8.06 10.36 2.33
N PHE A 90 -7.20 10.06 1.36
CA PHE A 90 -6.44 8.82 1.25
C PHE A 90 -5.48 8.59 2.41
N ALA A 91 -4.73 9.62 2.80
CA ALA A 91 -3.82 9.53 3.95
C ALA A 91 -4.58 9.23 5.26
N ILE A 92 -5.74 9.87 5.45
CA ILE A 92 -6.61 9.61 6.61
C ILE A 92 -7.19 8.19 6.55
N GLY A 93 -7.64 7.75 5.37
CA GLY A 93 -8.16 6.39 5.14
C GLY A 93 -7.13 5.30 5.42
N LEU A 94 -5.87 5.50 5.03
CA LEU A 94 -4.76 4.59 5.36
C LEU A 94 -4.47 4.52 6.86
N LYS A 95 -4.57 5.66 7.56
CA LYS A 95 -4.34 5.74 9.01
C LYS A 95 -5.52 5.21 9.84
N THR A 96 -6.71 5.05 9.26
CA THR A 96 -7.90 4.49 9.93
C THR A 96 -7.86 2.97 9.92
#